data_AF-A0A166M8L8-F1
#
_entry.id   AF-A0A166M8L8-F1
#
_cell.length_a   1.000
_cell.length_b   1.000
_cell.length_c   1.000
_cell.angle_alpha   90.00
_cell.angle_beta   90.00
_cell.angle_gamma   90.00
#
_symmetry.space_group_name_H-M   'P 1'
#
loop_
_entity.id
_entity.type
_entity.pdbx_description
1 polymer ?
#
loop_
_entity_poly.entity_id
_entity_poly.type
_entity_poly.pdbx_seq_one_letter_code
_entity_poly.pdbx_strand_id
1 'polypeptide(L)'
;KPETPEEWIDLPEPNSEYSNSDDEDKGKDYDVADWAQSPVLFNQLREQETMDPDDIFGPIRPLRMEEMFTGRARQSRFRARSSSANWAHGDGLTEAEAREYARRMGFR
;
A
#
# COMPACT_ATOMS: atom_id res chain seq x y z
N LYS A 1 -17.70 -22.37 20.52
CA LYS A 1 -17.55 -22.05 19.08
C LYS A 1 -16.37 -22.89 18.60
N PRO A 2 -16.51 -23.83 17.65
CA PRO A 2 -15.39 -24.70 17.32
C PRO A 2 -14.32 -23.91 16.57
N GLU A 3 -13.08 -24.08 17.00
CA GLU A 3 -11.88 -23.53 16.39
C GLU A 3 -11.57 -24.36 15.15
N THR A 4 -11.69 -23.75 13.97
CA THR A 4 -11.30 -24.39 12.71
C THR A 4 -9.77 -24.35 12.62
N PRO A 5 -9.10 -25.50 12.45
CA PRO A 5 -7.65 -25.53 12.29
C PRO A 5 -7.26 -24.74 11.04
N GLU A 6 -6.22 -23.92 11.15
CA GLU A 6 -5.71 -23.10 10.05
C GLU A 6 -5.13 -24.02 8.98
N GLU A 7 -5.95 -24.30 7.96
CA GLU A 7 -5.53 -25.02 6.78
C GLU A 7 -4.55 -24.13 6.02
N TRP A 8 -3.30 -24.57 5.90
CA TRP A 8 -2.28 -23.92 5.08
C TRP A 8 -2.72 -23.98 3.62
N ILE A 9 -3.33 -22.89 3.15
CA ILE A 9 -3.76 -22.74 1.76
C ILE A 9 -2.55 -22.25 0.97
N ASP A 10 -2.01 -23.13 0.13
CA ASP A 10 -0.96 -22.78 -0.83
C ASP A 10 -1.58 -21.89 -1.92
N LEU A 11 -1.25 -20.60 -1.86
CA LEU A 11 -1.73 -19.62 -2.83
C LEU A 11 -0.83 -19.74 -4.08
N PRO A 12 -1.42 -19.78 -5.30
CA PRO A 12 -0.60 -19.73 -6.51
C PRO A 12 0.23 -18.45 -6.51
N GLU A 13 1.46 -18.54 -7.00
CA GLU A 13 2.30 -17.37 -7.18
C GLU A 13 1.54 -16.31 -8.00
N PRO A 14 1.55 -15.04 -7.57
CA PRO A 14 0.94 -13.99 -8.36
C PRO A 14 1.63 -13.94 -9.74
N ASN A 15 0.86 -13.85 -10.82
CA ASN A 15 1.41 -13.70 -12.16
C ASN A 15 2.36 -12.48 -12.17
N SER A 16 3.66 -12.75 -12.23
CA SER A 16 4.73 -11.74 -12.28
C SER A 16 4.88 -11.11 -13.68
N GLU A 17 3.88 -11.26 -14.55
CA GLU A 17 3.84 -10.69 -15.91
C GLU A 17 3.96 -9.15 -15.94
N TYR A 18 3.82 -8.49 -14.78
CA TYR A 18 4.06 -7.06 -14.62
C TYR A 18 5.54 -6.69 -14.42
N SER A 19 6.44 -7.66 -14.27
CA SER A 19 7.90 -7.45 -14.35
C SER A 19 8.37 -7.58 -15.80
N ASN A 20 7.68 -6.93 -16.74
CA ASN A 20 8.19 -6.81 -18.09
C ASN A 20 9.24 -5.69 -18.11
N SER A 21 10.50 -6.08 -17.89
CA SER A 21 11.70 -5.23 -18.02
C SER A 21 11.83 -4.54 -19.39
N ASP A 22 10.99 -4.91 -20.37
CA ASP A 22 10.93 -4.32 -21.71
C ASP A 22 10.23 -2.93 -21.74
N ASP A 23 9.54 -2.53 -20.67
CA ASP A 23 8.93 -1.19 -20.57
C ASP A 23 9.88 -0.12 -20.01
N GLU A 24 11.09 -0.49 -19.57
CA GLU A 24 12.10 0.46 -19.08
C GLU A 24 12.79 1.23 -20.22
N ASP A 25 12.73 0.73 -21.46
CA ASP A 25 13.33 1.34 -22.65
C ASP A 25 12.29 2.02 -23.58
N LYS A 26 11.00 1.99 -23.20
CA LYS A 26 10.03 2.91 -23.81
C LYS A 26 10.30 4.29 -23.24
N GLY A 27 11.08 5.09 -23.99
CA GLY A 27 11.26 6.51 -23.73
C GLY A 27 9.92 7.13 -23.34
N LYS A 28 9.88 7.82 -22.21
CA LYS A 28 8.66 8.40 -21.65
C LYS A 28 7.95 9.21 -22.73
N ASP A 29 6.83 8.71 -23.25
CA ASP A 29 6.02 9.36 -24.30
C ASP A 29 5.30 10.64 -23.82
N TYR A 30 5.64 11.16 -22.64
CA TYR A 30 5.02 12.32 -22.03
C TYR A 30 6.09 13.33 -21.60
N ASP A 31 5.83 14.60 -21.89
CA ASP A 31 6.63 15.71 -21.37
C ASP A 31 6.51 15.73 -19.85
N VAL A 32 7.61 15.39 -19.17
CA VAL A 32 7.70 15.45 -17.71
C VAL A 32 7.67 16.92 -17.31
N ALA A 33 6.66 17.33 -16.55
CA ALA A 33 6.53 18.70 -16.06
C ALA A 33 7.75 19.13 -15.22
N ASP A 34 8.09 20.43 -15.26
CA ASP A 34 9.28 20.99 -14.61
C ASP A 34 9.40 20.66 -13.12
N TRP A 35 8.27 20.59 -12.39
CA TRP A 35 8.26 20.24 -10.97
C TRP A 35 8.68 18.78 -10.70
N ALA A 36 8.51 17.90 -11.69
CA ALA A 36 8.89 16.50 -11.64
C ALA A 36 10.29 16.24 -12.25
N GLN A 37 11.06 17.29 -12.53
CA GLN A 37 12.43 17.21 -13.04
C GLN A 37 13.46 17.70 -12.01
N SER A 38 14.69 17.16 -12.08
CA SER A 38 15.82 17.68 -11.29
C SER A 38 16.26 19.03 -11.85
N PRO A 39 16.60 20.04 -11.02
CA PRO A 39 16.79 20.00 -9.56
C PRO A 39 15.54 20.31 -8.73
N VAL A 40 14.44 20.72 -9.36
CA VAL A 40 13.22 21.19 -8.67
C VAL A 40 12.61 20.08 -7.81
N LEU A 41 12.46 18.87 -8.38
CA LEU A 41 11.97 17.69 -7.69
C LEU A 41 12.80 17.37 -6.44
N PHE A 42 14.13 17.44 -6.54
CA PHE A 42 15.02 17.15 -5.42
C PHE A 42 14.80 18.13 -4.26
N ASN A 43 14.71 19.42 -4.56
CA ASN A 43 14.45 20.43 -3.53
C ASN A 43 13.08 20.21 -2.86
N GLN A 44 12.04 19.93 -3.65
CA GLN A 44 10.71 19.64 -3.11
C GLN A 44 10.69 18.39 -2.22
N LEU A 45 11.39 17.32 -2.61
CA LEU A 45 11.49 16.11 -1.80
C LEU A 45 12.20 16.37 -0.46
N ARG A 46 13.25 17.20 -0.46
CA ARG A 46 13.93 17.60 0.79
C ARG A 46 13.03 18.40 1.73
N GLU A 47 12.16 19.24 1.17
CA GLU A 47 11.18 19.99 1.96
C GLU A 47 10.09 19.07 2.53
N GLN A 48 9.67 18.07 1.77
CA GLN A 48 8.62 17.11 2.16
C GLN A 48 9.09 16.04 3.16
N GLU A 49 10.40 15.77 3.26
CA GLU A 49 10.99 14.68 4.06
C GLU A 49 10.54 14.67 5.53
N THR A 50 10.31 15.85 6.12
CA THR A 50 9.97 16.02 7.54
C THR A 50 8.49 16.33 7.78
N MET A 51 7.67 16.27 6.73
CA MET A 51 6.25 16.57 6.82
C MET A 51 5.47 15.31 7.22
N ASP A 52 4.62 15.42 8.24
CA ASP A 52 3.81 14.29 8.71
C ASP A 52 2.68 14.00 7.71
N PRO A 53 2.64 12.81 7.08
CA PRO A 53 1.57 12.45 6.16
C PRO A 53 0.20 12.31 6.86
N ASP A 54 0.16 11.98 8.14
CA ASP A 54 -1.10 11.81 8.89
C ASP A 54 -1.79 13.18 9.11
N ASP A 55 -1.03 14.28 9.22
CA ASP A 55 -1.58 15.64 9.31
C ASP A 55 -2.24 16.08 7.98
N ILE A 56 -1.77 15.56 6.84
CA ILE A 56 -2.23 15.95 5.50
C ILE A 56 -3.36 15.06 5.02
N PHE A 57 -3.17 13.74 5.10
CA PHE A 57 -4.07 12.74 4.53
C PHE A 57 -4.96 12.07 5.58
N GLY A 58 -4.58 12.13 6.85
CA GLY A 58 -5.24 11.39 7.92
C GLY A 58 -4.94 9.89 7.88
N PRO A 59 -5.48 9.14 8.85
CA PRO A 59 -5.25 7.71 8.96
C PRO A 59 -5.84 6.95 7.76
N ILE A 60 -5.09 5.97 7.26
CA ILE A 60 -5.54 5.09 6.18
C ILE A 60 -6.72 4.26 6.69
N ARG A 61 -7.90 4.51 6.11
CA ARG A 61 -9.12 3.78 6.48
C ARG A 61 -9.12 2.37 5.88
N PRO A 62 -9.74 1.38 6.56
CA PRO A 62 -9.91 0.05 6.00
C PRO A 62 -10.65 0.11 4.66
N LEU A 63 -10.10 -0.60 3.66
CA LEU A 63 -10.72 -0.69 2.34
C LEU A 63 -12.00 -1.54 2.40
N ARG A 64 -13.12 -0.95 2.02
CA ARG A 64 -14.42 -1.62 1.94
C ARG A 64 -14.76 -1.91 0.48
N MET A 65 -14.57 -3.17 0.08
CA MET A 65 -14.72 -3.59 -1.31
C MET A 65 -16.17 -3.43 -1.81
N GLU A 66 -17.14 -3.60 -0.92
CA GLU A 66 -18.57 -3.48 -1.21
C GLU A 66 -18.97 -2.04 -1.56
N GLU A 67 -18.32 -1.05 -0.94
CA GLU A 67 -18.58 0.38 -1.18
C GLU A 67 -17.90 0.84 -2.48
N MET A 68 -16.72 0.31 -2.80
CA MET A 68 -15.97 0.66 -4.01
C MET A 68 -16.57 0.03 -5.28
N PHE A 69 -17.14 -1.17 -5.16
CA PHE A 69 -17.68 -1.93 -6.29
C PHE A 69 -19.16 -2.23 -6.10
N THR A 70 -20.01 -1.29 -6.50
CA THR A 70 -21.47 -1.29 -6.27
C THR A 70 -22.28 -2.31 -7.12
N GLY A 71 -21.62 -3.25 -7.81
CA GLY A 71 -22.27 -4.20 -8.73
C GLY A 71 -22.38 -5.64 -8.19
N ARG A 72 -23.59 -6.21 -8.14
CA ARG A 72 -23.90 -7.58 -7.66
C ARG A 72 -23.03 -8.70 -8.28
N ALA A 73 -22.66 -8.58 -9.55
CA ALA A 73 -21.86 -9.60 -10.25
C ALA A 73 -20.39 -9.67 -9.76
N ARG A 74 -19.89 -8.66 -9.04
CA ARG A 74 -18.50 -8.61 -8.53
C ARG A 74 -18.37 -9.08 -7.09
N GLN A 75 -19.47 -9.11 -6.33
CA GLN A 75 -19.48 -9.51 -4.92
C GLN A 75 -19.17 -11.00 -4.71
N SER A 76 -19.49 -11.87 -5.67
CA SER A 76 -19.15 -13.30 -5.56
C SER A 76 -17.65 -13.58 -5.61
N ARG A 77 -16.84 -12.61 -6.06
CA ARG A 77 -15.37 -12.68 -6.09
C ARG A 77 -14.72 -12.09 -4.84
N PHE A 78 -15.49 -11.44 -3.97
CA PHE A 78 -15.03 -11.03 -2.64
C PHE A 78 -15.02 -12.28 -1.76
N ARG A 79 -13.91 -13.03 -1.87
CA ARG A 79 -13.70 -14.23 -1.06
C ARG A 79 -13.48 -13.81 0.39
N ALA A 80 -13.90 -14.67 1.32
CA ALA A 80 -13.48 -14.55 2.70
C ALA A 80 -11.94 -14.52 2.76
N ARG A 81 -11.40 -13.64 3.60
CA ARG A 81 -9.98 -13.30 3.68
C ARG A 81 -9.12 -14.56 3.87
N SER A 82 -8.09 -14.72 3.04
CA SER A 82 -7.02 -15.71 3.21
C SER A 82 -5.92 -15.18 4.16
N SER A 83 -5.00 -16.05 4.57
CA SER A 83 -3.87 -15.75 5.47
C SER A 83 -3.09 -14.48 5.12
N SER A 84 -2.89 -14.18 3.82
CA SER A 84 -2.20 -12.97 3.33
C SER A 84 -2.85 -11.64 3.73
N ALA A 85 -4.12 -11.65 4.11
CA ALA A 85 -4.84 -10.46 4.59
C ALA A 85 -4.97 -10.43 6.12
N ASN A 86 -4.39 -11.39 6.85
CA ASN A 86 -4.51 -11.51 8.28
C ASN A 86 -3.22 -11.10 9.03
N TRP A 87 -3.00 -9.79 9.10
CA TRP A 87 -1.87 -9.18 9.82
C TRP A 87 -2.09 -9.14 11.34
N ALA A 88 -3.17 -9.74 11.87
CA ALA A 88 -3.50 -9.69 13.29
C ALA A 88 -2.62 -10.61 14.17
N HIS A 89 -1.86 -11.54 13.57
CA HIS A 89 -1.10 -12.58 14.29
C HIS A 89 0.39 -12.26 14.47
N GLY A 90 0.77 -10.98 14.45
CA GLY A 90 2.13 -10.52 14.78
C GLY A 90 2.85 -9.75 13.67
N ASP A 91 2.37 -9.85 12.43
CA ASP A 91 2.95 -9.10 11.30
C ASP A 91 2.41 -7.66 11.18
N GLY A 92 1.37 -7.31 11.95
CA GLY A 92 0.77 -5.99 11.93
C GLY A 92 1.65 -4.94 12.60
N LEU A 93 1.64 -3.72 12.04
CA LEU A 93 2.34 -2.57 12.63
C LEU A 93 1.89 -2.36 14.07
N THR A 94 2.84 -2.44 15.00
CA THR A 94 2.58 -2.24 16.42
C THR A 94 2.59 -0.75 16.76
N GLU A 95 1.88 -0.38 17.84
CA GLU A 95 1.87 1.00 18.34
C GLU A 95 3.27 1.45 18.79
N ALA A 96 4.12 0.52 19.22
CA ALA A 96 5.51 0.80 19.59
C ALA A 96 6.34 1.21 18.36
N GLU A 97 6.22 0.46 17.26
CA GLU A 97 6.91 0.76 16.00
C GLU A 97 6.41 2.06 15.38
N ALA A 98 5.10 2.31 15.39
CA ALA A 98 4.53 3.56 14.91
C ALA A 98 5.07 4.77 15.71
N ARG A 99 5.15 4.65 17.03
CA ARG A 99 5.68 5.71 17.91
C ARG A 99 7.19 5.92 17.73
N GLU A 100 7.95 4.86 17.55
CA GLU A 100 9.38 4.95 17.24
C GLU A 100 9.62 5.63 15.90
N TYR A 101 8.85 5.25 14.87
CA TYR A 101 8.89 5.86 13.56
C TYR A 101 8.58 7.36 13.62
N ALA A 102 7.48 7.74 14.27
CA ALA A 102 7.12 9.15 14.45
C ALA A 102 8.24 9.95 15.15
N ARG A 103 8.85 9.38 16.21
CA ARG A 103 9.99 10.00 16.90
C ARG A 103 11.20 10.16 15.98
N ARG A 104 11.52 9.15 15.16
CA ARG A 104 12.65 9.19 14.20
C ARG A 104 12.44 10.28 13.15
N MET A 105 11.21 10.45 12.69
CA MET A 105 10.85 11.43 11.67
C MET A 105 10.63 12.85 12.24
N GLY A 106 10.52 12.99 13.56
CA GLY A 106 10.24 14.28 14.21
C GLY A 106 8.76 14.71 14.10
N PHE A 107 7.88 13.75 13.81
CA PHE A 107 6.43 13.94 13.78
C PHE A 107 5.92 14.17 15.22
N ARG A 108 4.89 15.02 15.38
CA ARG A 108 4.48 15.58 16.68
C ARG A 108 3.22 14.94 17.24
#